data_AF-A0A2M7CV12-F1
#
_entry.id   AF-A0A2M7CV12-F1
#
_cell.length_a   1.000
_cell.length_b   1.000
_cell.length_c   1.000
_cell.angle_alpha   90.00
_cell.angle_beta   90.00
_cell.angle_gamma   90.00
#
_symmetry.space_group_name_H-M   'P 1'
#
loop_
_entity.id
_entity.type
_entity.pdbx_description
1 polymer ?
#
loop_
_entity_poly.entity_id
_entity_poly.type
_entity_poly.pdbx_seq_one_letter_code
_entity_poly.pdbx_strand_id
1 'polypeptide(L)'
;MKQSDRETAMKNVTAILGSADPEMGLIEVALTAAGVRYVYASVDGCRVHPGNAGRATGVIGEIGSGQVVLVECDGPWLRSLPVVARCDHHSPGDQGFGRPPEEFLTASSVGQVMLWLAGLPTDGTVGIEHSGGAWFIGGQVVPADVVLGAAADHCLGAAYAGRCPGVDPDALMLWRAQSRAEFQGRSVKSLLADIAQTQAALDSAAMVNLSAVAQAADMRREPPWPELPEAAARLGAGYISGPLIGPDGRRKFTCSGLPEQVKAFMDEWAPKNGLTGIYGDPKRGFAGGYAA
;
A
#
# COMPACT_ATOMS: atom_id res chain seq x y z
N MET A 1 21.57 -9.89 24.14
CA MET A 1 21.87 -8.46 24.42
C MET A 1 21.03 -8.03 25.62
N LYS A 2 21.59 -7.31 26.60
CA LYS A 2 20.79 -6.80 27.73
C LYS A 2 19.87 -5.68 27.24
N GLN A 3 18.71 -5.50 27.87
CA GLN A 3 17.72 -4.49 27.49
C GLN A 3 18.31 -3.05 27.47
N SER A 4 19.23 -2.75 28.39
CA SER A 4 19.98 -1.48 28.46
C SER A 4 20.89 -1.22 27.26
N ASP A 5 21.49 -2.27 26.69
CA ASP A 5 22.39 -2.16 25.53
C ASP A 5 21.57 -1.92 24.26
N ARG A 6 20.35 -2.50 24.20
CA ARG A 6 19.39 -2.32 23.12
C ARG A 6 18.81 -0.91 23.08
N GLU A 7 18.41 -0.38 24.24
CA GLU A 7 17.93 0.99 24.38
C GLU A 7 19.00 2.01 23.95
N THR A 8 20.27 1.74 24.26
CA THR A 8 21.38 2.61 23.86
C THR A 8 21.66 2.51 22.36
N ALA A 9 21.57 1.32 21.76
CA ALA A 9 21.73 1.13 20.32
C ALA A 9 20.60 1.81 19.51
N MET A 10 19.35 1.72 19.97
CA MET A 10 18.20 2.33 19.27
C MET A 10 18.19 3.86 19.34
N LYS A 11 18.82 4.48 20.36
CA LYS A 11 18.99 5.95 20.45
C LYS A 11 19.89 6.53 19.35
N ASN A 12 20.73 5.71 18.72
CA ASN A 12 21.62 6.10 17.64
C ASN A 12 21.11 5.67 16.26
N VAL A 13 19.81 5.40 16.12
CA VAL A 13 19.19 5.11 14.82
C VAL A 13 18.14 6.16 14.49
N THR A 14 18.08 6.57 13.22
CA THR A 14 17.01 7.41 12.68
C THR A 14 16.29 6.67 11.55
N ALA A 15 14.97 6.50 11.67
CA ALA A 15 14.16 5.99 10.56
C ALA A 15 13.85 7.13 9.57
N ILE A 16 13.99 6.86 8.27
CA ILE A 16 13.65 7.79 7.20
C ILE A 16 12.41 7.23 6.50
N LEU A 17 11.30 7.94 6.63
CA LEU A 17 9.99 7.50 6.20
C LEU A 17 9.63 8.05 4.83
N GLY A 18 9.04 7.21 3.99
CA GLY A 18 8.57 7.54 2.66
C GLY A 18 7.29 8.37 2.65
N SER A 19 6.39 7.99 1.75
CA SER A 19 5.14 8.73 1.50
C SER A 19 4.23 8.70 2.74
N ALA A 20 3.30 9.65 2.81
CA ALA A 20 2.27 9.63 3.86
C ALA A 20 1.09 8.77 3.39
N ASP A 21 0.71 7.79 4.20
CA ASP A 21 -0.45 6.92 4.03
C ASP A 21 -0.82 6.29 5.40
N PRO A 22 -1.89 5.49 5.47
CA PRO A 22 -2.32 4.87 6.73
C PRO A 22 -1.32 3.88 7.33
N GLU A 23 -0.57 3.13 6.52
CA GLU A 23 0.45 2.21 7.02
C GLU A 23 1.61 3.01 7.65
N MET A 24 2.04 4.08 7.00
CA MET A 24 3.07 4.95 7.51
C MET A 24 2.67 5.59 8.84
N GLY A 25 1.40 5.94 9.03
CA GLY A 25 0.89 6.40 10.34
C GLY A 25 1.07 5.36 11.45
N LEU A 26 0.87 4.08 11.17
CA LEU A 26 1.12 2.99 12.13
C LEU A 26 2.61 2.84 12.45
N ILE A 27 3.46 2.99 11.44
CA ILE A 27 4.93 2.99 11.59
C ILE A 27 5.38 4.15 12.49
N GLU A 28 4.85 5.36 12.27
CA GLU A 28 5.14 6.53 13.10
C GLU A 28 4.76 6.32 14.57
N VAL A 29 3.60 5.71 14.85
CA VAL A 29 3.16 5.34 16.19
C VAL A 29 4.11 4.32 16.83
N ALA A 30 4.48 3.26 16.10
CA ALA A 30 5.38 2.22 16.60
C ALA A 30 6.79 2.77 16.91
N LEU A 31 7.34 3.60 16.03
CA LEU A 31 8.63 4.25 16.23
C LEU A 31 8.61 5.18 17.44
N THR A 32 7.55 5.98 17.58
CA THR A 32 7.36 6.88 18.73
C THR A 32 7.29 6.10 20.05
N ALA A 33 6.49 5.03 20.09
CA ALA A 33 6.36 4.18 21.27
C ALA A 33 7.69 3.50 21.66
N ALA A 34 8.52 3.18 20.65
CA ALA A 34 9.85 2.61 20.86
C ALA A 34 10.94 3.66 21.16
N GLY A 35 10.62 4.95 21.17
CA GLY A 35 11.59 6.04 21.38
C GLY A 35 12.59 6.20 20.23
N VAL A 36 12.26 5.74 19.02
CA VAL A 36 13.08 5.86 17.82
C VAL A 36 12.77 7.17 17.11
N ARG A 37 13.82 7.96 16.82
CA ARG A 37 13.68 9.17 16.01
C ARG A 37 13.33 8.80 14.57
N TYR A 38 12.43 9.56 13.95
CA TYR A 38 12.20 9.47 12.53
C TYR A 38 12.13 10.85 11.85
N VAL A 39 12.44 10.86 10.56
CA VAL A 39 12.36 12.01 9.65
C VAL A 39 11.73 11.56 8.33
N TYR A 40 11.44 12.48 7.42
CA TYR A 40 10.76 12.16 6.17
C TYR A 40 11.70 12.28 4.98
N ALA A 41 11.71 11.29 4.08
CA ALA A 41 12.37 11.40 2.80
C ALA A 41 11.78 12.56 1.99
N SER A 42 12.63 13.28 1.26
CA SER A 42 12.22 14.48 0.52
C SER A 42 12.78 14.57 -0.89
N VAL A 43 12.02 15.24 -1.77
CA VAL A 43 12.48 15.77 -3.05
C VAL A 43 12.15 17.26 -3.06
N ASP A 44 13.13 18.09 -3.40
CA ASP A 44 12.99 19.55 -3.46
C ASP A 44 12.46 20.18 -2.15
N GLY A 45 12.85 19.62 -1.01
CA GLY A 45 12.43 20.08 0.32
C GLY A 45 11.01 19.69 0.72
N CYS A 46 10.28 18.97 -0.14
CA CYS A 46 8.94 18.46 0.12
C CYS A 46 8.99 16.95 0.43
N ARG A 47 8.14 16.47 1.33
CA ARG A 47 8.01 15.04 1.62
C ARG A 47 7.70 14.30 0.32
N VAL A 48 8.32 13.15 0.13
CA VAL A 48 8.04 12.31 -1.03
C VAL A 48 6.56 11.89 -1.08
N HIS A 49 6.08 11.64 -2.29
CA HIS A 49 4.81 10.98 -2.57
C HIS A 49 5.08 9.69 -3.35
N PRO A 50 4.09 8.79 -3.54
CA PRO A 50 4.35 7.45 -4.08
C PRO A 50 5.06 7.44 -5.44
N GLY A 51 4.84 8.48 -6.26
CA GLY A 51 5.48 8.63 -7.57
C GLY A 51 6.95 9.05 -7.53
N ASN A 52 7.49 9.53 -6.40
CA ASN A 52 8.88 9.98 -6.29
C ASN A 52 9.65 9.44 -5.06
N ALA A 53 9.04 8.60 -4.22
CA ALA A 53 9.66 8.04 -3.03
C ALA A 53 10.98 7.29 -3.32
N GLY A 54 11.09 6.63 -4.47
CA GLY A 54 12.31 5.92 -4.90
C GLY A 54 13.45 6.80 -5.44
N ARG A 55 13.28 8.13 -5.47
CA ARG A 55 14.24 9.11 -5.99
C ARG A 55 14.46 10.29 -5.01
N ALA A 56 14.30 10.03 -3.72
CA ALA A 56 14.53 11.02 -2.68
C ALA A 56 15.96 11.60 -2.77
N THR A 57 16.07 12.91 -2.62
CA THR A 57 17.31 13.67 -2.71
C THR A 57 17.73 14.29 -1.36
N GLY A 58 16.92 14.13 -0.32
CA GLY A 58 17.19 14.65 1.01
C GLY A 58 16.19 14.12 2.05
N VAL A 59 16.12 14.81 3.19
CA VAL A 59 15.08 14.63 4.20
C VAL A 59 14.49 15.96 4.68
N ILE A 60 13.28 15.89 5.26
CA ILE A 60 12.72 16.92 6.13
C ILE A 60 12.99 16.53 7.58
N GLY A 61 13.84 17.30 8.26
CA GLY A 61 14.27 17.07 9.63
C GLY A 61 15.79 16.82 9.72
N GLU A 62 16.28 16.59 10.93
CA GLU A 62 17.70 16.33 11.18
C GLU A 62 17.96 14.84 11.38
N ILE A 63 18.87 14.29 10.58
CA ILE A 63 19.43 12.95 10.81
C ILE A 63 20.58 13.12 11.81
N GLY A 64 20.56 12.35 12.90
CA GLY A 64 21.70 12.28 13.80
C GLY A 64 22.92 11.64 13.13
N SER A 65 24.07 11.62 13.81
CA SER A 65 25.30 10.96 13.34
C SER A 65 25.25 9.42 13.36
N GLY A 66 24.05 8.85 13.46
CA GLY A 66 23.79 7.45 13.72
C GLY A 66 23.56 6.63 12.45
N GLN A 67 23.11 5.40 12.65
CA GLN A 67 22.66 4.51 11.58
C GLN A 67 21.26 4.91 11.11
N VAL A 68 20.86 4.46 9.92
CA VAL A 68 19.53 4.76 9.38
C VAL A 68 18.75 3.53 8.95
N VAL A 69 17.44 3.59 9.10
CA VAL A 69 16.50 2.63 8.52
C VAL A 69 15.72 3.35 7.44
N LEU A 70 15.69 2.80 6.23
CA LEU A 70 14.88 3.34 5.14
C LEU A 70 13.54 2.61 5.13
N VAL A 71 12.43 3.35 5.11
CA VAL A 71 11.08 2.79 5.07
C VAL A 71 10.35 3.39 3.85
N GLU A 72 10.02 2.56 2.88
CA GLU A 72 9.33 2.93 1.63
C GLU A 72 9.92 4.14 0.91
N CYS A 73 11.25 4.23 0.92
CA CYS A 73 11.97 5.31 0.28
C CYS A 73 13.33 4.84 -0.21
N ASP A 74 13.77 5.47 -1.30
CA ASP A 74 15.06 5.20 -1.91
C ASP A 74 15.60 6.45 -2.60
N GLY A 75 16.88 6.42 -2.95
CA GLY A 75 17.56 7.45 -3.71
C GLY A 75 19.07 7.29 -3.60
N PRO A 76 19.84 7.73 -4.60
CA PRO A 76 21.30 7.69 -4.53
C PRO A 76 21.86 8.36 -3.27
N TRP A 77 21.25 9.47 -2.83
CA TRP A 77 21.66 10.17 -1.62
C TRP A 77 21.35 9.34 -0.36
N LEU A 78 20.12 8.82 -0.21
CA LEU A 78 19.75 7.97 0.93
C LEU A 78 20.63 6.72 1.05
N ARG A 79 20.98 6.10 -0.08
CA ARG A 79 21.87 4.92 -0.12
C ARG A 79 23.32 5.21 0.24
N SER A 80 23.72 6.49 0.30
CA SER A 80 25.07 6.88 0.75
C SER A 80 25.18 6.98 2.28
N LEU A 81 24.04 6.95 2.98
CA LEU A 81 23.97 6.94 4.45
C LEU A 81 24.33 5.55 5.02
N PRO A 82 24.66 5.44 6.33
CA PRO A 82 24.91 4.17 7.01
C PRO A 82 23.61 3.38 7.25
N VAL A 83 23.02 2.85 6.17
CA VAL A 83 21.76 2.09 6.19
C VAL A 83 21.96 0.73 6.86
N VAL A 84 21.16 0.43 7.88
CA VAL A 84 21.17 -0.86 8.58
C VAL A 84 19.97 -1.75 8.26
N ALA A 85 18.87 -1.17 7.80
CA ALA A 85 17.70 -1.91 7.33
C ALA A 85 16.95 -1.11 6.26
N ARG A 86 16.26 -1.84 5.39
CA ARG A 86 15.35 -1.30 4.38
C ARG A 86 14.04 -2.05 4.51
N CYS A 87 12.98 -1.33 4.81
CA CYS A 87 11.63 -1.85 4.96
C CYS A 87 10.81 -1.41 3.74
N ASP A 88 10.62 -2.31 2.79
CA ASP A 88 9.92 -2.01 1.52
C ASP A 88 9.40 -3.31 0.86
N HIS A 89 8.46 -3.16 -0.08
CA HIS A 89 7.86 -4.24 -0.85
C HIS A 89 7.38 -3.82 -2.24
N HIS A 90 7.72 -2.62 -2.70
CA HIS A 90 7.17 -2.05 -3.93
C HIS A 90 7.84 -2.54 -5.22
N SER A 91 9.10 -2.96 -5.17
CA SER A 91 9.94 -3.27 -6.34
C SER A 91 10.62 -4.63 -6.25
N PRO A 92 10.92 -5.28 -7.39
CA PRO A 92 11.75 -6.48 -7.41
C PRO A 92 13.09 -6.25 -6.69
N GLY A 93 13.39 -7.12 -5.72
CA GLY A 93 14.57 -7.00 -4.86
C GLY A 93 14.24 -6.47 -3.45
N ASP A 94 13.08 -5.85 -3.26
CA ASP A 94 12.57 -5.54 -1.94
C ASP A 94 12.11 -6.82 -1.24
N GLN A 95 12.30 -6.85 0.07
CA GLN A 95 12.16 -8.05 0.88
C GLN A 95 10.73 -8.62 0.89
N GLY A 96 9.73 -7.75 0.84
CA GLY A 96 8.32 -8.12 0.78
C GLY A 96 7.76 -8.28 -0.63
N PHE A 97 8.52 -7.95 -1.68
CA PHE A 97 7.96 -7.86 -3.03
C PHE A 97 7.46 -9.22 -3.53
N GLY A 98 6.17 -9.27 -3.88
CA GLY A 98 5.55 -10.44 -4.48
C GLY A 98 5.42 -11.65 -3.55
N ARG A 99 5.55 -11.46 -2.23
CA ARG A 99 5.27 -12.51 -1.24
C ARG A 99 3.79 -12.89 -1.24
N PRO A 100 3.46 -14.13 -0.82
CA PRO A 100 2.08 -14.60 -0.85
C PRO A 100 1.27 -14.00 0.32
N PRO A 101 -0.08 -13.98 0.24
CA PRO A 101 -0.94 -13.40 1.28
C PRO A 101 -0.77 -13.99 2.67
N GLU A 102 -0.32 -15.23 2.80
CA GLU A 102 -0.06 -15.88 4.09
C GLU A 102 1.15 -15.27 4.82
N GLU A 103 2.02 -14.57 4.08
CA GLU A 103 3.19 -13.86 4.57
C GLU A 103 2.99 -12.34 4.60
N PHE A 104 1.74 -11.85 4.49
CA PHE A 104 1.48 -10.41 4.36
C PHE A 104 2.15 -9.56 5.44
N LEU A 105 2.23 -10.06 6.69
CA LEU A 105 2.81 -9.31 7.80
C LEU A 105 4.30 -9.06 7.56
N THR A 106 5.09 -10.10 7.22
CA THR A 106 6.52 -9.93 6.90
C THR A 106 6.76 -9.23 5.59
N ALA A 107 5.80 -9.32 4.68
CA ALA A 107 5.90 -8.67 3.40
C ALA A 107 5.64 -7.17 3.49
N SER A 108 4.76 -6.72 4.37
CA SER A 108 4.48 -5.29 4.57
C SER A 108 5.64 -4.51 5.18
N SER A 109 5.73 -3.21 4.88
CA SER A 109 6.74 -2.34 5.47
C SER A 109 6.56 -2.18 6.97
N VAL A 110 5.31 -2.12 7.45
CA VAL A 110 5.01 -2.03 8.89
C VAL A 110 5.46 -3.27 9.64
N GLY A 111 5.25 -4.47 9.11
CA GLY A 111 5.72 -5.69 9.76
C GLY A 111 7.24 -5.83 9.73
N GLN A 112 7.90 -5.39 8.64
CA GLN A 112 9.37 -5.30 8.58
C GLN A 112 9.91 -4.33 9.64
N VAL A 113 9.27 -3.18 9.85
CA VAL A 113 9.61 -2.23 10.94
C VAL A 113 9.39 -2.87 12.32
N MET A 114 8.28 -3.58 12.54
CA MET A 114 8.01 -4.24 13.81
C MET A 114 9.06 -5.31 14.14
N LEU A 115 9.52 -6.08 13.14
CA LEU A 115 10.62 -7.03 13.29
C LEU A 115 11.92 -6.33 13.66
N TRP A 116 12.25 -5.26 12.94
CA TRP A 116 13.44 -4.46 13.22
C TRP A 116 13.41 -3.89 14.65
N LEU A 117 12.27 -3.31 15.07
CA LEU A 117 12.05 -2.82 16.42
C LEU A 117 12.17 -3.95 17.46
N ALA A 118 11.78 -5.17 17.11
CA ALA A 118 11.93 -6.38 17.91
C ALA A 118 13.38 -6.92 17.95
N GLY A 119 14.30 -6.34 17.18
CA GLY A 119 15.69 -6.79 17.08
C GLY A 119 15.83 -8.10 16.31
N LEU A 120 14.87 -8.37 15.42
CA LEU A 120 14.79 -9.56 14.59
C LEU A 120 15.15 -9.23 13.13
N PRO A 121 15.57 -10.22 12.33
CA PRO A 121 15.72 -10.06 10.88
C PRO A 121 14.41 -9.58 10.23
N THR A 122 14.50 -8.57 9.38
CA THR A 122 13.34 -7.97 8.72
C THR A 122 12.72 -8.89 7.66
N ASP A 123 13.41 -9.97 7.23
CA ASP A 123 12.85 -10.97 6.30
C ASP A 123 11.80 -11.86 6.94
N GLY A 124 11.66 -11.78 8.27
CA GLY A 124 10.77 -12.63 9.04
C GLY A 124 11.20 -14.08 9.06
N THR A 125 12.48 -14.38 8.78
CA THR A 125 13.02 -15.75 8.87
C THR A 125 12.88 -16.35 10.27
N VAL A 126 12.79 -15.52 11.30
CA VAL A 126 12.60 -15.93 12.70
C VAL A 126 11.72 -14.95 13.47
N GLY A 127 11.09 -15.46 14.53
CA GLY A 127 10.43 -14.65 15.55
C GLY A 127 9.02 -14.20 15.21
N ILE A 128 8.35 -14.89 14.28
CA ILE A 128 6.96 -14.63 13.89
C ILE A 128 6.15 -15.89 14.06
N GLU A 129 5.01 -15.75 14.72
CA GLU A 129 4.10 -16.84 14.99
C GLU A 129 2.66 -16.37 14.78
N HIS A 130 1.82 -17.24 14.23
CA HIS A 130 0.38 -17.04 14.18
C HIS A 130 -0.29 -18.17 14.97
N SER A 131 -0.94 -17.84 16.08
CA SER A 131 -1.55 -18.81 16.98
C SER A 131 -2.79 -18.22 17.63
N GLY A 132 -3.87 -19.02 17.73
CA GLY A 132 -5.12 -18.58 18.33
C GLY A 132 -5.77 -17.37 17.64
N GLY A 133 -5.49 -17.14 16.35
CA GLY A 133 -5.99 -16.00 15.59
C GLY A 133 -5.22 -14.69 15.81
N ALA A 134 -4.12 -14.70 16.57
CA ALA A 134 -3.27 -13.56 16.80
C ALA A 134 -1.89 -13.77 16.18
N TRP A 135 -1.30 -12.66 15.73
CA TRP A 135 0.09 -12.61 15.30
C TRP A 135 1.00 -12.21 16.45
N PHE A 136 2.18 -12.79 16.49
CA PHE A 136 3.22 -12.49 17.47
C PHE A 136 4.53 -12.14 16.77
N ILE A 137 5.21 -11.10 17.24
CA ILE A 137 6.57 -10.75 16.84
C ILE A 137 7.44 -10.73 18.10
N GLY A 138 8.48 -11.57 18.13
CA GLY A 138 9.35 -11.72 19.30
C GLY A 138 8.60 -12.12 20.58
N GLY A 139 7.52 -12.90 20.44
CA GLY A 139 6.64 -13.33 21.54
C GLY A 139 5.66 -12.26 22.04
N GLN A 140 5.63 -11.07 21.44
CA GLN A 140 4.66 -10.02 21.75
C GLN A 140 3.52 -10.03 20.74
N VAL A 141 2.28 -9.86 21.21
CA VAL A 141 1.10 -9.75 20.35
C VAL A 141 1.25 -8.51 19.46
N VAL A 142 1.02 -8.69 18.17
CA VAL A 142 0.98 -7.60 17.19
C VAL A 142 -0.37 -6.89 17.30
N PRO A 143 -0.40 -5.54 17.44
CA PRO A 143 -1.67 -4.81 17.49
C PRO A 143 -2.55 -5.06 16.27
N ALA A 144 -3.86 -5.17 16.47
CA ALA A 144 -4.81 -5.47 15.40
C ALA A 144 -4.71 -4.48 14.22
N ASP A 145 -4.57 -3.18 14.49
CA ASP A 145 -4.43 -2.17 13.43
C ASP A 145 -3.17 -2.36 12.59
N VAL A 146 -2.07 -2.86 13.18
CA VAL A 146 -0.85 -3.20 12.44
C VAL A 146 -1.10 -4.39 11.52
N VAL A 147 -1.82 -5.40 11.99
CA VAL A 147 -2.21 -6.56 11.18
C VAL A 147 -3.12 -6.14 10.02
N LEU A 148 -4.13 -5.30 10.28
CA LEU A 148 -5.03 -4.79 9.25
C LEU A 148 -4.29 -3.89 8.24
N GLY A 149 -3.45 -2.98 8.71
CA GLY A 149 -2.64 -2.09 7.87
C GLY A 149 -1.68 -2.86 6.96
N ALA A 150 -0.96 -3.84 7.51
CA ALA A 150 -0.07 -4.71 6.75
C ALA A 150 -0.80 -5.44 5.61
N ALA A 151 -1.97 -6.00 5.89
CA ALA A 151 -2.77 -6.72 4.89
C ALA A 151 -3.36 -5.76 3.84
N ALA A 152 -3.79 -4.58 4.28
CA ALA A 152 -4.37 -3.55 3.44
C ALA A 152 -3.37 -3.00 2.42
N ASP A 153 -2.13 -2.80 2.83
CA ASP A 153 -1.09 -2.24 1.96
C ASP A 153 -0.50 -3.30 1.03
N HIS A 154 -0.13 -4.46 1.58
CA HIS A 154 0.55 -5.50 0.82
C HIS A 154 -0.36 -6.24 -0.18
N CYS A 155 -1.58 -6.61 0.24
CA CYS A 155 -2.41 -7.53 -0.55
C CYS A 155 -3.92 -7.37 -0.32
N LEU A 156 -4.43 -6.13 -0.38
CA LEU A 156 -5.82 -5.77 -0.08
C LEU A 156 -6.89 -6.74 -0.63
N GLY A 157 -6.83 -7.09 -1.91
CA GLY A 157 -7.80 -8.00 -2.53
C GLY A 157 -7.73 -9.42 -1.95
N ALA A 158 -6.54 -9.91 -1.59
CA ALA A 158 -6.38 -11.19 -0.91
C ALA A 158 -6.91 -11.14 0.53
N ALA A 159 -6.66 -10.03 1.22
CA ALA A 159 -7.16 -9.79 2.56
C ALA A 159 -8.71 -9.77 2.59
N TYR A 160 -9.35 -9.09 1.64
CA TYR A 160 -10.81 -9.11 1.51
C TYR A 160 -11.39 -10.47 1.14
N ALA A 161 -10.63 -11.30 0.41
CA ALA A 161 -10.97 -12.68 0.11
C ALA A 161 -10.72 -13.64 1.28
N GLY A 162 -10.29 -13.15 2.46
CA GLY A 162 -10.02 -13.98 3.64
C GLY A 162 -8.77 -14.84 3.53
N ARG A 163 -7.82 -14.49 2.66
CA ARG A 163 -6.57 -15.25 2.46
C ARG A 163 -5.43 -14.84 3.39
N CYS A 164 -5.56 -13.73 4.11
CA CYS A 164 -4.58 -13.30 5.09
C CYS A 164 -4.94 -13.88 6.47
N PRO A 165 -4.09 -14.72 7.08
CA PRO A 165 -4.39 -15.33 8.37
C PRO A 165 -4.62 -14.27 9.46
N GLY A 166 -5.65 -14.46 10.28
CA GLY A 166 -5.98 -13.54 11.39
C GLY A 166 -6.59 -12.20 10.96
N VAL A 167 -6.85 -12.00 9.67
CA VAL A 167 -7.52 -10.79 9.15
C VAL A 167 -9.00 -11.10 8.91
N ASP A 168 -9.87 -10.41 9.64
CA ASP A 168 -11.31 -10.40 9.36
C ASP A 168 -11.59 -9.37 8.25
N PRO A 169 -12.14 -9.79 7.09
CA PRO A 169 -12.46 -8.89 5.99
C PRO A 169 -13.43 -7.74 6.34
N ASP A 170 -14.35 -7.94 7.29
CA ASP A 170 -15.30 -6.90 7.72
C ASP A 170 -14.62 -5.90 8.65
N ALA A 171 -13.75 -6.38 9.55
CA ALA A 171 -12.93 -5.51 10.38
C ALA A 171 -11.96 -4.68 9.52
N LEU A 172 -11.37 -5.28 8.49
CA LEU A 172 -10.53 -4.59 7.52
C LEU A 172 -11.30 -3.50 6.78
N MET A 173 -12.52 -3.79 6.31
CA MET A 173 -13.37 -2.80 5.65
C MET A 173 -13.67 -1.62 6.56
N LEU A 174 -14.02 -1.87 7.82
CA LEU A 174 -14.30 -0.82 8.79
C LEU A 174 -13.06 0.04 9.06
N TRP A 175 -11.89 -0.60 9.27
CA TRP A 175 -10.63 0.11 9.52
C TRP A 175 -10.24 1.00 8.32
N ARG A 176 -10.34 0.47 7.09
CA ARG A 176 -10.07 1.25 5.88
C ARG A 176 -11.06 2.38 5.68
N ALA A 177 -12.35 2.15 5.95
CA ALA A 177 -13.36 3.19 5.89
C ALA A 177 -13.10 4.31 6.89
N GLN A 178 -12.64 4.00 8.10
CA GLN A 178 -12.24 5.00 9.10
C GLN A 178 -11.07 5.85 8.61
N SER A 179 -9.98 5.20 8.19
CA SER A 179 -8.78 5.88 7.71
C SER A 179 -9.07 6.78 6.51
N ARG A 180 -9.84 6.29 5.53
CA ARG A 180 -10.23 7.08 4.35
C ARG A 180 -11.18 8.22 4.70
N ALA A 181 -12.11 8.01 5.63
CA ALA A 181 -13.06 9.03 6.06
C ALA A 181 -12.36 10.20 6.76
N GLU A 182 -11.36 9.91 7.59
CA GLU A 182 -10.49 10.90 8.21
C GLU A 182 -9.73 11.71 7.16
N PHE A 183 -9.05 11.05 6.22
CA PHE A 183 -8.33 11.72 5.13
C PHE A 183 -9.24 12.60 4.26
N GLN A 184 -10.47 12.15 4.00
CA GLN A 184 -11.45 12.89 3.21
C GLN A 184 -12.24 13.94 4.00
N GLY A 185 -12.06 14.04 5.32
CA GLY A 185 -12.83 14.96 6.17
C GLY A 185 -14.34 14.69 6.18
N ARG A 186 -14.77 13.43 6.08
CA ARG A 186 -16.19 13.04 6.06
C ARG A 186 -16.50 11.93 7.06
N SER A 187 -17.78 11.62 7.25
CA SER A 187 -18.18 10.55 8.18
C SER A 187 -17.96 9.14 7.61
N VAL A 188 -17.55 8.21 8.48
CA VAL A 188 -17.41 6.77 8.15
C VAL A 188 -18.71 6.21 7.58
N LYS A 189 -19.86 6.57 8.18
CA LYS A 189 -21.18 6.13 7.72
C LYS A 189 -21.44 6.52 6.26
N SER A 190 -21.08 7.75 5.88
CA SER A 190 -21.27 8.22 4.50
C SER A 190 -20.33 7.51 3.53
N LEU A 191 -19.09 7.23 3.95
CA LEU A 191 -18.13 6.50 3.12
C LEU A 191 -18.57 5.05 2.89
N LEU A 192 -19.03 4.35 3.94
CA LEU A 192 -19.58 2.99 3.82
C LEU A 192 -20.83 2.94 2.94
N ALA A 193 -21.68 3.98 2.97
CA ALA A 193 -22.83 4.08 2.08
C ALA A 193 -22.40 4.21 0.61
N ASP A 194 -21.37 5.01 0.32
CA ASP A 194 -20.82 5.14 -1.03
C ASP A 194 -20.21 3.81 -1.52
N ILE A 195 -19.47 3.10 -0.66
CA ILE A 195 -18.94 1.77 -0.98
C ILE A 195 -20.09 0.82 -1.33
N ALA A 196 -21.10 0.71 -0.46
CA ALA A 196 -22.22 -0.21 -0.67
C ALA A 196 -23.00 0.12 -1.95
N GLN A 197 -23.23 1.41 -2.24
CA GLN A 197 -23.86 1.84 -3.49
C GLN A 197 -23.02 1.44 -4.71
N THR A 198 -21.71 1.65 -4.66
CA THR A 198 -20.81 1.32 -5.76
C THR A 198 -20.65 -0.20 -5.93
N GLN A 199 -20.73 -0.99 -4.86
CA GLN A 199 -20.79 -2.45 -4.94
C GLN A 199 -22.05 -2.92 -5.69
N ALA A 200 -23.23 -2.40 -5.34
CA ALA A 200 -24.47 -2.73 -6.06
C ALA A 200 -24.41 -2.35 -7.55
N ALA A 201 -23.73 -1.24 -7.87
CA ALA A 201 -23.48 -0.82 -9.25
C ALA A 201 -22.51 -1.76 -9.97
N LEU A 202 -21.44 -2.21 -9.32
CA LEU A 202 -20.49 -3.19 -9.85
C LEU A 202 -21.18 -4.52 -10.17
N ASP A 203 -22.00 -5.03 -9.25
CA ASP A 203 -22.72 -6.31 -9.41
C ASP A 203 -23.69 -6.32 -10.59
N SER A 204 -24.18 -5.15 -10.99
CA SER A 204 -25.12 -4.97 -12.11
C SER A 204 -24.48 -4.35 -13.36
N ALA A 205 -23.17 -4.10 -13.34
CA ALA A 205 -22.48 -3.44 -14.43
C ALA A 205 -22.48 -4.31 -15.69
N ALA A 206 -22.60 -3.65 -16.85
CA ALA A 206 -22.35 -4.31 -18.12
C ALA A 206 -20.89 -4.74 -18.21
N MET A 207 -20.63 -5.93 -18.75
CA MET A 207 -19.27 -6.40 -19.00
C MET A 207 -18.78 -5.90 -20.35
N VAL A 208 -17.55 -5.41 -20.40
CA VAL A 208 -16.86 -5.03 -21.63
C VAL A 208 -15.74 -6.02 -21.94
N ASN A 209 -15.64 -6.44 -23.20
CA ASN A 209 -14.53 -7.26 -23.68
C ASN A 209 -13.26 -6.40 -23.77
N LEU A 210 -12.25 -6.74 -22.97
CA LEU A 210 -10.90 -6.17 -23.07
C LEU A 210 -10.12 -6.83 -24.21
N SER A 211 -10.31 -8.14 -24.36
CA SER A 211 -9.79 -8.97 -25.43
C SER A 211 -10.78 -10.10 -25.75
N ALA A 212 -10.38 -11.08 -26.55
CA ALA A 212 -11.17 -12.28 -26.81
C ALA A 212 -11.37 -13.18 -25.57
N VAL A 213 -10.53 -13.03 -24.54
CA VAL A 213 -10.51 -13.93 -23.36
C VAL A 213 -10.60 -13.20 -22.03
N ALA A 214 -10.61 -11.86 -22.03
CA ALA A 214 -10.69 -11.06 -20.82
C ALA A 214 -11.83 -10.04 -20.90
N GLN A 215 -12.60 -9.95 -19.83
CA GLN A 215 -13.69 -8.99 -19.66
C GLN A 215 -13.53 -8.25 -18.34
N ALA A 216 -14.07 -7.04 -18.23
CA ALA A 216 -14.16 -6.30 -16.98
C ALA A 216 -15.50 -5.56 -16.88
N ALA A 217 -15.92 -5.20 -15.67
CA ALA A 217 -17.08 -4.36 -15.45
C ALA A 217 -16.87 -2.97 -16.05
N ASP A 218 -17.83 -2.48 -16.85
CA ASP A 218 -17.78 -1.12 -17.40
C ASP A 218 -18.35 -0.12 -16.38
N MET A 219 -17.44 0.52 -15.65
CA MET A 219 -17.76 1.50 -14.62
C MET A 219 -17.46 2.93 -15.08
N ARG A 220 -17.37 3.16 -16.40
CA ARG A 220 -17.10 4.49 -16.96
C ARG A 220 -18.34 5.40 -16.83
N ARG A 221 -18.16 6.58 -16.25
CA ARG A 221 -19.19 7.63 -16.13
C ARG A 221 -18.60 8.96 -15.67
N GLU A 222 -19.36 10.03 -15.84
CA GLU A 222 -19.07 11.37 -15.33
C GLU A 222 -20.30 11.90 -14.57
N PRO A 223 -20.21 12.22 -13.26
CA PRO A 223 -19.03 12.08 -12.40
C PRO A 223 -18.68 10.60 -12.11
N PRO A 224 -17.42 10.27 -11.76
CA PRO A 224 -16.99 8.91 -11.42
C PRO A 224 -17.74 8.32 -10.22
N TRP A 225 -17.77 6.98 -10.13
CA TRP A 225 -18.30 6.28 -8.96
C TRP A 225 -17.44 6.55 -7.72
N PRO A 226 -18.04 6.96 -6.59
CA PRO A 226 -17.29 7.16 -5.35
C PRO A 226 -16.81 5.80 -4.80
N GLU A 227 -15.62 5.78 -4.20
CA GLU A 227 -15.04 4.59 -3.57
C GLU A 227 -14.96 3.33 -4.45
N LEU A 228 -14.95 3.48 -5.77
CA LEU A 228 -14.88 2.37 -6.72
C LEU A 228 -13.70 1.41 -6.47
N PRO A 229 -12.46 1.86 -6.21
CA PRO A 229 -11.36 0.93 -5.92
C PRO A 229 -11.62 0.07 -4.68
N GLU A 230 -12.24 0.64 -3.64
CA GLU A 230 -12.53 -0.05 -2.38
C GLU A 230 -13.65 -1.08 -2.57
N ALA A 231 -14.74 -0.67 -3.24
CA ALA A 231 -15.86 -1.55 -3.59
C ALA A 231 -15.41 -2.72 -4.47
N ALA A 232 -14.59 -2.45 -5.50
CA ALA A 232 -14.08 -3.46 -6.40
C ALA A 232 -13.12 -4.44 -5.70
N ALA A 233 -12.20 -3.93 -4.88
CA ALA A 233 -11.30 -4.78 -4.10
C ALA A 233 -12.07 -5.72 -3.15
N ARG A 234 -13.14 -5.20 -2.52
CA ARG A 234 -14.01 -5.99 -1.64
C ARG A 234 -14.75 -7.10 -2.38
N LEU A 235 -15.19 -6.85 -3.61
CA LEU A 235 -15.90 -7.83 -4.44
C LEU A 235 -14.96 -8.76 -5.21
N GLY A 236 -13.67 -8.46 -5.27
CA GLY A 236 -12.73 -9.14 -6.18
C GLY A 236 -13.05 -8.89 -7.66
N ALA A 237 -13.67 -7.75 -7.97
CA ALA A 237 -14.16 -7.42 -9.32
C ALA A 237 -13.14 -6.59 -10.11
N GLY A 238 -12.86 -7.02 -11.35
CA GLY A 238 -12.12 -6.21 -12.32
C GLY A 238 -13.03 -5.20 -13.03
N TYR A 239 -12.54 -3.99 -13.28
CA TYR A 239 -13.32 -2.90 -13.87
C TYR A 239 -12.50 -1.98 -14.79
N ILE A 240 -13.18 -1.30 -15.71
CA ILE A 240 -12.69 -0.08 -16.37
C ILE A 240 -13.43 1.12 -15.78
N SER A 241 -12.72 2.21 -15.50
CA SER A 241 -13.32 3.46 -15.02
C SER A 241 -12.80 4.69 -15.77
N GLY A 242 -13.47 5.82 -15.55
CA GLY A 242 -13.16 7.12 -16.15
C GLY A 242 -14.34 7.71 -16.92
N PRO A 243 -14.18 8.92 -17.49
CA PRO A 243 -12.97 9.74 -17.43
C PRO A 243 -12.71 10.29 -16.02
N LEU A 244 -11.45 10.19 -15.56
CA LEU A 244 -10.92 10.92 -14.42
C LEU A 244 -10.21 12.16 -14.97
N ILE A 245 -10.76 13.35 -14.70
CA ILE A 245 -10.22 14.60 -15.24
C ILE A 245 -9.09 15.08 -14.33
N GLY A 246 -7.87 15.16 -14.88
CA GLY A 246 -6.71 15.70 -14.19
C GLY A 246 -6.75 17.24 -14.07
N PRO A 247 -5.94 17.85 -13.20
CA PRO A 247 -5.82 19.32 -13.10
C PRO A 247 -5.40 20.00 -14.42
N ASP A 248 -4.72 19.26 -15.29
CA ASP A 248 -4.31 19.69 -16.63
C ASP A 248 -5.41 19.49 -17.69
N GLY A 249 -6.61 19.09 -17.29
CA GLY A 249 -7.76 18.83 -18.16
C GLY A 249 -7.70 17.50 -18.92
N ARG A 250 -6.62 16.71 -18.80
CA ARG A 250 -6.53 15.43 -19.49
C ARG A 250 -7.52 14.42 -18.90
N ARG A 251 -8.15 13.66 -19.79
CA ARG A 251 -9.12 12.62 -19.44
C ARG A 251 -8.41 11.28 -19.30
N LYS A 252 -8.32 10.78 -18.07
CA LYS A 252 -7.67 9.51 -17.75
C LYS A 252 -8.70 8.39 -17.61
N PHE A 253 -8.44 7.26 -18.25
CA PHE A 253 -9.18 6.02 -18.06
C PHE A 253 -8.29 5.01 -17.35
N THR A 254 -8.86 4.21 -16.47
CA THR A 254 -8.12 3.22 -15.69
C THR A 254 -8.77 1.86 -15.77
N CYS A 255 -7.97 0.82 -15.61
CA CYS A 255 -8.41 -0.55 -15.45
C CYS A 255 -7.80 -1.11 -14.16
N SER A 256 -8.56 -1.87 -13.41
CA SER A 256 -8.04 -2.69 -12.31
C SER A 256 -8.64 -4.09 -12.39
N GLY A 257 -7.89 -5.09 -11.95
CA GLY A 257 -8.33 -6.49 -12.02
C GLY A 257 -7.16 -7.48 -12.02
N LEU A 258 -7.44 -8.69 -12.47
CA LEU A 258 -6.47 -9.77 -12.63
C LEU A 258 -5.40 -9.43 -13.67
N PRO A 259 -4.19 -10.04 -13.60
CA PRO A 259 -3.09 -9.74 -14.52
C PRO A 259 -3.47 -9.83 -16.00
N GLU A 260 -4.29 -10.81 -16.38
CA GLU A 260 -4.78 -10.99 -17.75
C GLU A 260 -5.73 -9.87 -18.19
N GLN A 261 -6.58 -9.35 -17.29
CA GLN A 261 -7.45 -8.21 -17.56
C GLN A 261 -6.61 -6.95 -17.78
N VAL A 262 -5.66 -6.68 -16.88
CA VAL A 262 -4.79 -5.51 -16.97
C VAL A 262 -3.93 -5.56 -18.23
N LYS A 263 -3.36 -6.73 -18.56
CA LYS A 263 -2.60 -6.93 -19.80
C LYS A 263 -3.47 -6.72 -21.04
N ALA A 264 -4.68 -7.29 -21.07
CA ALA A 264 -5.62 -7.11 -22.19
C ALA A 264 -6.05 -5.64 -22.35
N PHE A 265 -6.24 -4.91 -21.25
CA PHE A 265 -6.51 -3.48 -21.29
C PHE A 265 -5.36 -2.73 -21.97
N MET A 266 -4.12 -2.97 -21.53
CA MET A 266 -2.95 -2.24 -22.02
C MET A 266 -2.62 -2.56 -23.49
N ASP A 267 -2.64 -3.84 -23.86
CA ASP A 267 -2.16 -4.29 -25.16
C ASP A 267 -3.22 -4.17 -26.27
N GLU A 268 -4.51 -4.24 -25.90
CA GLU A 268 -5.59 -4.31 -26.88
C GLU A 268 -6.64 -3.23 -26.70
N TRP A 269 -7.31 -3.20 -25.53
CA TRP A 269 -8.48 -2.35 -25.36
C TRP A 269 -8.12 -0.87 -25.44
N ALA A 270 -7.09 -0.42 -24.72
CA ALA A 270 -6.68 0.98 -24.65
C ALA A 270 -6.25 1.52 -26.02
N PRO A 271 -5.36 0.86 -26.80
CA PRO A 271 -5.03 1.29 -28.15
C PRO A 271 -6.24 1.32 -29.10
N LYS A 272 -7.09 0.29 -29.06
CA LYS A 272 -8.31 0.21 -29.90
C LYS A 272 -9.31 1.32 -29.61
N ASN A 273 -9.32 1.83 -28.37
CA ASN A 273 -10.18 2.94 -27.95
C ASN A 273 -9.46 4.30 -27.99
N GLY A 274 -8.32 4.40 -28.68
CA GLY A 274 -7.63 5.67 -28.93
C GLY A 274 -6.95 6.27 -27.69
N LEU A 275 -6.67 5.46 -26.66
CA LEU A 275 -5.92 5.93 -25.50
C LEU A 275 -4.43 5.99 -25.82
N THR A 276 -3.78 7.04 -25.34
CA THR A 276 -2.33 7.26 -25.42
C THR A 276 -1.71 7.28 -24.03
N GLY A 277 -0.37 7.27 -23.96
CA GLY A 277 0.35 7.29 -22.68
C GLY A 277 -0.06 6.14 -21.77
N ILE A 278 -0.17 4.94 -22.34
CA ILE A 278 -0.62 3.72 -21.63
C ILE A 278 0.47 3.30 -20.63
N TYR A 279 0.04 3.01 -19.40
CA TYR A 279 0.91 2.55 -18.31
C TYR A 279 0.16 1.56 -17.43
N GLY A 280 0.89 0.78 -16.63
CA GLY A 280 0.31 -0.16 -15.68
C GLY A 280 1.30 -1.23 -15.24
N ASP A 281 0.85 -2.04 -14.30
CA ASP A 281 1.54 -3.23 -13.82
C ASP A 281 0.53 -4.37 -13.67
N PRO A 282 0.52 -5.34 -14.59
CA PRO A 282 -0.38 -6.49 -14.51
C PRO A 282 -0.25 -7.28 -13.21
N LYS A 283 0.95 -7.41 -12.63
CA LYS A 283 1.14 -8.16 -11.38
C LYS A 283 0.51 -7.43 -10.20
N ARG A 284 0.51 -6.10 -10.21
CA ARG A 284 -0.12 -5.25 -9.19
C ARG A 284 -1.59 -4.93 -9.49
N GLY A 285 -2.13 -5.39 -10.61
CA GLY A 285 -3.56 -5.33 -10.90
C GLY A 285 -4.09 -3.93 -11.29
N PHE A 286 -3.26 -3.05 -11.87
CA PHE A 286 -3.70 -1.74 -12.34
C PHE A 286 -3.10 -1.32 -13.68
N ALA A 287 -3.85 -0.55 -14.46
CA ALA A 287 -3.40 0.16 -15.65
C ALA A 287 -4.20 1.44 -15.89
N GLY A 288 -3.69 2.29 -16.78
CA GLY A 288 -4.41 3.46 -17.26
C GLY A 288 -3.87 3.99 -18.58
N GLY A 289 -4.61 4.93 -19.14
CA GLY A 289 -4.27 5.66 -20.35
C GLY A 289 -5.06 6.96 -20.44
N TYR A 290 -4.67 7.82 -21.38
CA TYR A 290 -5.27 9.14 -21.56
C TYR A 290 -6.00 9.21 -22.89
N ALA A 291 -7.18 9.82 -22.93
CA ALA A 291 -7.79 10.17 -24.21
C ALA A 291 -6.85 11.11 -24.98
N ALA A 292 -6.75 10.89 -26.30
CA ALA A 292 -6.08 11.79 -27.23
C ALA A 292 -6.73 13.18 -27.27
#